data_AF-A0A7S2Y6T8-F1
#
_entry.id   AF-A0A7S2Y6T8-F1
#
_cell.length_a   1.000
_cell.length_b   1.000
_cell.length_c   1.000
_cell.angle_alpha   90.00
_cell.angle_beta   90.00
_cell.angle_gamma   90.00
#
_symmetry.space_group_name_H-M   'P 1'
#
loop_
_entity.id
_entity.type
_entity.pdbx_description
1 polymer ?
#
loop_
_entity_poly.entity_id
_entity_poly.type
_entity_poly.pdbx_seq_one_letter_code
_entity_poly.pdbx_strand_id
1 'polypeptide(L)'
;ITAAPPPPASVPPTSYDDGMETQRDEDGIALTANDVRFQKVYLALQVYHAVYGDLLVPQPFVVPDTPDWPKDTWGLRLGARVNAIRSQGTFVNKNPERRQMLDDLGFAWNPPRSETNRGRRKVSESDDDSPAANKEAPPTQDDGTE
;
A
#
# COMPACT_ATOMS: atom_id res chain seq x y z
N ILE A 1 -43.00 12.88 60.76
CA ILE A 1 -42.78 12.07 59.56
C ILE A 1 -42.80 12.99 58.34
N THR A 2 -41.66 13.57 57.98
CA THR A 2 -41.59 14.48 56.81
C THR A 2 -40.71 13.83 55.77
N ALA A 3 -41.26 13.60 54.58
CA ALA A 3 -40.51 13.19 53.41
C ALA A 3 -41.19 13.83 52.19
N ALA A 4 -40.72 15.02 51.84
CA ALA A 4 -40.88 15.56 50.49
C ALA A 4 -39.91 14.83 49.54
N PRO A 5 -40.29 14.56 48.29
CA PRO A 5 -39.43 13.84 47.34
C PRO A 5 -38.26 14.72 46.84
N PRO A 6 -37.06 14.15 46.60
CA PRO A 6 -35.95 14.89 46.00
C PRO A 6 -36.15 15.11 44.48
N PRO A 7 -35.56 16.17 43.90
CA PRO A 7 -35.65 16.47 42.47
C PRO A 7 -34.83 15.51 41.60
N PRO A 8 -35.16 15.34 40.30
CA PRO A 8 -34.37 14.54 39.38
C PRO A 8 -33.02 15.24 39.08
N ALA A 9 -31.92 14.58 39.42
CA ALA A 9 -30.57 15.06 39.15
C ALA A 9 -30.28 15.06 37.64
N SER A 10 -29.97 16.23 37.10
CA SER A 10 -29.29 16.39 35.82
C SER A 10 -27.85 15.87 35.96
N VAL A 11 -27.54 14.76 35.31
CA VAL A 11 -26.17 14.21 35.18
C VAL A 11 -25.56 14.62 33.82
N PRO A 12 -24.40 15.31 33.79
CA PRO A 12 -23.60 15.52 32.58
C PRO A 12 -22.58 14.36 32.33
N PRO A 13 -21.83 14.34 31.21
CA PRO A 13 -21.66 13.15 30.34
C PRO A 13 -20.47 12.22 30.64
N THR A 14 -20.64 10.96 30.20
CA THR A 14 -19.65 9.93 29.82
C THR A 14 -18.17 10.31 29.88
N SER A 15 -17.44 9.78 30.86
CA SER A 15 -16.03 9.34 30.73
C SER A 15 -15.55 8.70 32.05
N TYR A 16 -14.48 7.89 31.99
CA TYR A 16 -13.76 7.18 33.07
C TYR A 16 -14.44 5.90 33.59
N ASP A 17 -13.76 4.77 33.82
CA ASP A 17 -12.39 4.31 33.56
C ASP A 17 -12.44 2.84 34.04
N ASP A 18 -12.53 1.87 33.13
CA ASP A 18 -12.43 0.45 33.49
C ASP A 18 -10.93 0.10 33.46
N GLY A 19 -10.28 0.43 34.57
CA GLY A 19 -8.88 0.13 34.83
C GLY A 19 -8.65 -1.37 35.01
N MET A 20 -8.20 -2.06 33.96
CA MET A 20 -7.31 -3.20 34.15
C MET A 20 -5.93 -2.68 34.55
N GLU A 21 -5.70 -2.72 35.86
CA GLU A 21 -4.43 -2.51 36.54
C GLU A 21 -3.39 -3.56 36.07
N THR A 22 -2.60 -3.23 35.05
CA THR A 22 -1.32 -3.89 34.82
C THR A 22 -0.25 -3.12 35.58
N GLN A 23 0.16 -3.74 36.69
CA GLN A 23 1.31 -3.43 37.52
C GLN A 23 2.45 -2.76 36.73
N ARG A 24 2.88 -1.61 37.21
CA ARG A 24 4.03 -0.85 36.74
C ARG A 24 5.32 -1.61 37.01
N ASP A 25 5.89 -2.22 35.98
CA ASP A 25 7.32 -2.13 35.73
C ASP A 25 7.53 -1.07 34.64
N GLU A 26 8.16 0.05 34.99
CA GLU A 26 8.05 1.33 34.27
C GLU A 26 9.00 1.51 33.07
N ASP A 27 9.83 0.52 32.71
CA ASP A 27 10.68 0.58 31.51
C ASP A 27 10.96 -0.83 30.99
N GLY A 28 9.90 -1.55 30.65
CA GLY A 28 9.94 -2.96 30.28
C GLY A 28 9.19 -3.26 29.00
N ILE A 29 9.35 -2.44 27.94
CA ILE A 29 8.89 -2.85 26.61
C ILE A 29 9.65 -4.13 26.29
N ALA A 30 9.04 -5.29 26.56
CA ALA A 30 9.51 -6.56 26.08
C ALA A 30 9.52 -6.41 24.56
N LEU A 31 10.69 -6.12 24.01
CA LEU A 31 10.97 -6.10 22.58
C LEU A 31 10.71 -7.52 22.10
N THR A 32 9.45 -7.84 21.84
CA THR A 32 9.09 -9.12 21.28
C THR A 32 9.86 -9.25 19.97
N ALA A 33 10.24 -10.47 19.59
CA ALA A 33 11.00 -10.67 18.36
C ALA A 33 10.33 -10.02 17.13
N ASN A 34 9.02 -9.76 17.19
CA ASN A 34 8.28 -9.02 16.16
C ASN A 34 8.54 -7.51 16.18
N ASP A 35 8.74 -6.90 17.34
CA ASP A 35 9.08 -5.47 17.46
C ASP A 35 10.45 -5.18 16.85
N VAL A 36 11.47 -5.97 17.21
CA VAL A 36 12.81 -5.86 16.62
C VAL A 36 12.79 -6.00 15.10
N ARG A 37 11.98 -6.93 14.57
CA ARG A 37 11.81 -7.11 13.12
C ARG A 37 11.14 -5.90 12.48
N PHE A 38 10.09 -5.36 13.10
CA PHE A 38 9.40 -4.17 12.61
C PHE A 38 10.33 -2.96 12.61
N GLN A 39 11.08 -2.75 13.69
CA GLN A 39 12.01 -1.62 13.80
C GLN A 39 13.07 -1.66 12.70
N LYS A 40 13.62 -2.83 12.38
CA LYS A 40 14.55 -3.01 11.25
C LYS A 40 13.89 -2.65 9.91
N VAL A 41 12.64 -3.07 9.70
CA VAL A 41 11.88 -2.73 8.48
C VAL A 41 11.62 -1.22 8.42
N TYR A 42 11.25 -0.60 9.54
CA TYR A 42 10.96 0.84 9.62
C TYR A 42 12.22 1.67 9.33
N LEU A 43 13.35 1.36 9.96
CA LEU A 43 14.63 2.02 9.68
C LEU A 43 15.05 1.89 8.22
N ALA A 44 14.89 0.70 7.64
CA ALA A 44 15.16 0.49 6.22
C ALA A 44 14.21 1.31 5.33
N LEU A 45 12.93 1.44 5.68
CA LEU A 45 11.98 2.27 4.94
C LEU A 45 12.35 3.76 5.01
N GLN A 46 12.82 4.26 6.16
CA GLN A 46 13.27 5.66 6.28
C GLN A 46 14.43 5.96 5.35
N VAL A 47 15.43 5.07 5.29
CA VAL A 47 16.56 5.21 4.36
C VAL A 47 16.09 5.11 2.91
N TYR A 48 15.23 4.14 2.59
CA TYR A 48 14.67 3.99 1.25
C TYR A 48 13.95 5.28 0.82
N HIS A 49 13.11 5.85 1.68
CA HIS A 49 12.39 7.09 1.40
C HIS A 49 13.34 8.27 1.21
N ALA A 50 14.42 8.37 2.00
CA ALA A 50 15.42 9.42 1.82
C ALA A 50 16.19 9.30 0.50
N VAL A 51 16.43 8.08 0.01
CA VAL A 51 17.21 7.82 -1.22
C VAL A 51 16.34 7.92 -2.48
N TYR A 52 15.15 7.32 -2.47
CA TYR A 52 14.28 7.22 -3.65
C TYR A 52 13.17 8.28 -3.68
N GLY A 53 12.78 8.83 -2.52
CA GLY A 53 11.68 9.78 -2.39
C GLY A 53 10.28 9.15 -2.38
N ASP A 54 10.19 7.83 -2.56
CA ASP A 54 8.93 7.08 -2.52
C ASP A 54 9.06 5.80 -1.69
N LEU A 55 7.93 5.23 -1.24
CA LEU A 55 7.87 3.97 -0.49
C LEU A 55 7.33 2.81 -1.35
N LEU A 56 7.52 2.87 -2.67
CA LEU A 56 7.14 1.79 -3.60
C LEU A 56 8.24 0.74 -3.68
N VAL A 57 8.59 0.16 -2.53
CA VAL A 57 9.62 -0.87 -2.45
C VAL A 57 9.22 -2.09 -3.31
N PRO A 58 10.04 -2.49 -4.31
CA PRO A 58 9.75 -3.66 -5.12
C PRO A 58 9.87 -4.94 -4.28
N GLN A 59 9.02 -5.93 -4.51
CA GLN A 59 9.00 -7.19 -3.75
C GLN A 59 10.37 -7.91 -3.67
N PRO A 60 11.18 -8.02 -4.75
CA PRO A 60 12.49 -8.65 -4.68
C PRO A 60 13.60 -7.76 -4.08
N PHE A 61 13.28 -6.54 -3.65
CA PHE A 61 14.27 -5.62 -3.10
C PHE A 61 14.85 -6.15 -1.78
N VAL A 62 16.17 -6.20 -1.74
CA VAL A 62 16.98 -6.56 -0.58
C VAL A 62 17.86 -5.36 -0.25
N VAL A 63 17.93 -5.01 1.03
CA VAL A 63 18.78 -3.92 1.50
C VAL A 63 20.24 -4.27 1.18
N PRO A 64 20.95 -3.43 0.41
CA PRO A 64 22.36 -3.63 0.12
C PRO A 64 23.21 -3.35 1.37
N ASP A 65 24.38 -3.98 1.45
CA ASP A 65 25.38 -3.78 2.51
C ASP A 65 26.19 -2.47 2.34
N THR A 66 25.52 -1.39 1.94
CA THR A 66 26.17 -0.08 1.78
C THR A 66 26.11 0.74 3.07
N PRO A 67 27.07 1.67 3.29
CA PRO A 67 27.15 2.48 4.51
C PRO A 67 25.95 3.43 4.70
N ASP A 68 25.18 3.71 3.64
CA ASP A 68 23.92 4.47 3.73
C ASP A 68 22.85 3.74 4.55
N TRP A 69 22.97 2.41 4.69
CA TRP A 69 22.00 1.58 5.40
C TRP A 69 22.55 1.14 6.76
N PRO A 70 21.72 1.09 7.80
CA PRO A 70 22.13 0.55 9.09
C PRO A 70 22.50 -0.93 8.95
N LYS A 71 23.63 -1.33 9.56
CA LYS A 71 24.18 -2.69 9.51
C LYS A 71 23.17 -3.77 9.89
N ASP A 72 22.27 -3.44 10.81
CA ASP A 72 21.19 -4.30 11.27
C ASP A 72 20.15 -4.65 10.21
N THR A 73 20.11 -3.89 9.12
CA THR A 73 19.16 -4.04 8.01
C THR A 73 19.81 -4.64 6.77
N TRP A 74 21.13 -4.82 6.73
CA TRP A 74 21.83 -5.41 5.59
C TRP A 74 21.33 -6.83 5.28
N GLY A 75 21.07 -7.12 4.01
CA GLY A 75 20.52 -8.41 3.57
C GLY A 75 19.05 -8.62 3.95
N LEU A 76 18.38 -7.64 4.56
CA LEU A 76 16.95 -7.74 4.86
C LEU A 76 16.15 -7.65 3.56
N ARG A 77 15.29 -8.63 3.33
CA ARG A 77 14.31 -8.64 2.23
C ARG A 77 13.18 -7.64 2.50
N LEU A 78 13.50 -6.36 2.40
CA LEU A 78 12.59 -5.25 2.70
C LEU A 78 11.31 -5.36 1.85
N GLY A 79 11.44 -5.63 0.55
CA GLY A 79 10.30 -5.78 -0.36
C GLY A 79 9.32 -6.87 0.06
N ALA A 80 9.83 -8.03 0.49
CA ALA A 80 9.00 -9.13 0.99
C ALA A 80 8.28 -8.75 2.30
N ARG A 81 8.94 -8.01 3.19
CA ARG A 81 8.32 -7.52 4.45
C ARG A 81 7.24 -6.49 4.18
N VAL A 82 7.50 -5.54 3.29
CA VAL A 82 6.53 -4.54 2.83
C VAL A 82 5.31 -5.21 2.21
N ASN A 83 5.52 -6.23 1.37
CA ASN A 83 4.41 -6.99 0.77
C ASN A 83 3.59 -7.74 1.84
N ALA A 84 4.23 -8.38 2.82
CA ALA A 84 3.52 -9.03 3.93
C ALA A 84 2.72 -8.02 4.78
N ILE A 85 3.26 -6.83 5.04
CA ILE A 85 2.54 -5.73 5.72
C ILE A 85 1.29 -5.33 4.92
N ARG A 86 1.42 -5.16 3.60
CA ARG A 86 0.30 -4.78 2.71
C ARG A 86 -0.78 -5.87 2.63
N SER A 87 -0.39 -7.12 2.42
CA SER A 87 -1.34 -8.21 2.16
C SER A 87 -1.90 -8.87 3.42
N GLN A 88 -1.08 -9.00 4.47
CA GLN A 88 -1.45 -9.73 5.70
C GLN A 88 -1.60 -8.81 6.92
N GLY A 89 -1.23 -7.53 6.81
CA GLY A 89 -1.19 -6.63 7.96
C GLY A 89 -0.13 -7.06 8.98
N THR A 90 0.94 -7.75 8.55
CA THR A 90 2.01 -8.19 9.47
C THR A 90 2.54 -7.01 10.27
N PHE A 91 2.72 -7.18 11.58
CA PHE A 91 3.17 -6.16 12.55
C PHE A 91 2.19 -5.02 12.87
N VAL A 92 1.30 -4.63 11.95
CA VAL A 92 0.37 -3.50 12.10
C VAL A 92 -1.03 -3.90 12.55
N ASN A 93 -1.47 -5.13 12.24
CA ASN A 93 -2.83 -5.59 12.59
C ASN A 93 -3.04 -5.66 14.12
N LYS A 94 -1.97 -5.92 14.88
CA LYS A 94 -2.01 -5.96 16.36
C LYS A 94 -1.68 -4.63 17.03
N ASN A 95 -1.15 -3.65 16.28
CA ASN A 95 -0.63 -2.40 16.82
C ASN A 95 -0.98 -1.23 15.89
N PRO A 96 -2.05 -0.47 16.17
CA PRO A 96 -2.46 0.66 15.33
C PRO A 96 -1.41 1.77 15.31
N GLU A 97 -0.62 1.94 16.38
CA GLU A 97 0.48 2.93 16.41
C GLU A 97 1.51 2.67 15.31
N ARG A 98 1.90 1.40 15.08
CA ARG A 98 2.84 1.06 13.99
C ARG A 98 2.27 1.36 12.62
N ARG A 99 0.94 1.21 12.47
CA ARG A 99 0.25 1.60 11.24
C ARG A 99 0.37 3.11 11.03
N GLN A 100 0.13 3.89 12.09
CA GLN A 100 0.24 5.35 12.06
C GLN A 100 1.67 5.81 11.73
N MET A 101 2.70 5.17 12.30
CA MET A 101 4.10 5.48 11.99
C MET A 101 4.46 5.26 10.51
N LEU A 102 3.91 4.21 9.90
CA LEU A 102 4.11 3.96 8.46
C LEU A 102 3.33 4.97 7.60
N ASP A 103 2.12 5.31 8.03
CA ASP A 103 1.27 6.30 7.36
C ASP A 103 1.91 7.70 7.36
N ASP A 104 2.45 8.12 8.50
CA ASP A 104 3.20 9.37 8.68
C ASP A 104 4.46 9.42 7.80
N LEU A 105 5.11 8.27 7.61
CA LEU A 105 6.25 8.14 6.69
C LEU A 105 5.83 8.19 5.20
N GLY A 106 4.53 8.15 4.89
CA GLY A 106 4.03 8.17 3.51
C GLY A 106 3.95 6.77 2.86
N PHE A 107 3.77 5.72 3.66
CA PHE A 107 3.74 4.35 3.16
C PHE A 107 2.56 4.10 2.21
N ALA A 108 2.86 3.77 0.95
CA ALA A 108 1.85 3.41 -0.04
C ALA A 108 1.24 2.03 0.26
N TRP A 109 0.04 2.00 0.87
CA TRP A 109 -0.71 0.77 1.11
C TRP A 109 -1.21 0.12 -0.18
N ASN A 110 -1.58 0.94 -1.16
CA ASN A 110 -2.06 0.52 -2.47
C ASN A 110 -1.10 1.04 -3.55
N PRO A 111 -0.07 0.28 -3.94
CA PRO A 111 0.77 0.68 -5.06
C PRO A 111 -0.10 0.70 -6.33
N PRO A 112 0.09 1.69 -7.24
CA PRO A 112 -0.54 1.64 -8.54
C PRO A 112 -0.14 0.31 -9.20
N ARG A 113 -1.13 -0.40 -9.75
CA ARG A 113 -0.92 -1.68 -10.43
C ARG A 113 0.19 -1.46 -11.44
N SER A 114 1.40 -1.98 -11.16
CA SER A 114 2.57 -1.84 -12.03
C SER A 114 2.12 -2.12 -13.45
N GLU A 115 2.10 -1.07 -14.27
CA GLU A 115 1.70 -1.13 -15.67
C GLU A 115 2.84 -1.78 -16.46
N THR A 116 3.14 -3.05 -16.15
CA THR A 116 3.90 -3.88 -17.05
C THR A 116 2.98 -4.17 -18.21
N ASN A 117 3.08 -3.33 -19.23
CA ASN A 117 2.67 -3.49 -20.62
C ASN A 117 2.15 -4.91 -20.92
N ARG A 118 0.91 -5.21 -20.52
CA ARG A 118 0.19 -6.37 -21.02
C ARG A 118 -0.31 -5.96 -22.38
N GLY A 119 0.63 -6.00 -23.33
CA GLY A 119 0.32 -6.20 -24.73
C GLY A 119 -0.55 -7.44 -24.86
N ARG A 120 -1.85 -7.28 -24.67
CA ARG A 120 -2.83 -8.02 -25.45
C ARG A 120 -3.25 -7.08 -26.54
N ARG A 121 -2.53 -7.16 -27.65
CA ARG A 121 -3.06 -6.78 -28.96
C ARG A 121 -4.51 -7.26 -29.02
N LYS A 122 -5.46 -6.34 -29.03
CA LYS A 122 -6.63 -6.53 -29.87
C LYS A 122 -6.22 -5.94 -31.22
N VAL A 123 -5.58 -6.78 -32.04
CA VAL A 123 -5.82 -6.62 -33.47
C VAL A 123 -7.30 -6.97 -33.57
N SER A 124 -8.15 -5.96 -33.66
CA SER A 124 -9.47 -6.16 -34.22
C SER A 124 -9.20 -6.50 -35.68
N GLU A 125 -8.99 -7.79 -35.88
CA GLU A 125 -9.07 -8.50 -37.14
C GLU A 125 -10.49 -8.23 -37.64
N SER A 126 -10.59 -7.18 -38.46
CA SER A 126 -11.79 -6.80 -39.18
C SER A 126 -11.95 -7.76 -40.34
N ASP A 127 -12.28 -9.02 -40.05
CA ASP A 127 -12.85 -9.94 -41.04
C ASP A 127 -14.38 -9.89 -40.89
N ASP A 128 -14.95 -8.73 -41.24
CA ASP A 128 -16.32 -8.69 -41.75
C ASP A 128 -16.20 -8.84 -43.27
N ASP A 129 -16.16 -10.11 -43.69
CA ASP A 129 -16.54 -10.52 -45.02
C ASP A 129 -18.01 -10.14 -45.22
N SER A 130 -18.26 -9.04 -45.92
CA SER A 130 -19.51 -8.86 -46.64
C SER A 130 -19.29 -8.15 -47.98
N PRO A 131 -19.45 -8.91 -49.09
CA PRO A 131 -19.26 -8.41 -50.44
C PRO A 131 -20.51 -7.66 -50.91
N ALA A 132 -20.38 -6.37 -51.19
CA ALA A 132 -21.40 -5.65 -51.95
C ALA A 132 -20.81 -4.50 -52.77
N ALA A 133 -20.56 -4.81 -54.05
CA ALA A 133 -20.93 -3.99 -55.19
C ALA A 133 -20.41 -2.54 -55.27
N ASN A 134 -19.15 -2.38 -55.65
CA ASN A 134 -18.70 -1.19 -56.40
C ASN A 134 -18.03 -1.67 -57.69
N LYS A 135 -18.85 -1.93 -58.70
CA LYS A 135 -18.41 -2.14 -60.08
C LYS A 135 -18.40 -0.77 -60.74
N GLU A 136 -17.34 -0.01 -60.50
CA GLU A 136 -16.92 1.04 -61.40
C GLU A 136 -15.59 0.60 -62.00
N ALA A 137 -15.63 0.41 -63.32
CA ALA A 137 -14.58 -0.16 -64.12
C ALA A 137 -13.34 0.76 -64.18
N PRO A 138 -12.14 0.18 -64.30
CA PRO A 138 -10.88 0.93 -64.42
C PRO A 138 -10.77 1.68 -65.77
N PRO A 139 -9.90 2.70 -65.83
CA PRO A 139 -9.74 3.57 -66.99
C PRO A 139 -9.02 2.84 -68.12
N THR A 140 -9.59 2.88 -69.32
CA THR A 140 -8.92 2.45 -70.55
C THR A 140 -8.80 3.65 -71.47
N GLN A 141 -7.56 4.10 -71.65
CA GLN A 141 -7.15 4.96 -72.75
C GLN A 141 -7.34 4.22 -74.08
N ASP A 142 -7.79 4.89 -75.14
CA ASP A 142 -7.22 4.76 -76.50
C ASP A 142 -7.86 5.74 -77.50
N ASP A 143 -7.04 6.24 -78.43
CA ASP A 143 -7.29 6.69 -79.82
C ASP A 143 -8.49 7.63 -80.12
N GLY A 144 -8.32 8.85 -80.68
CA GLY A 144 -7.66 9.14 -81.95
C GLY A 144 -8.68 9.14 -83.12
N THR A 145 -8.72 10.20 -83.94
CA THR A 145 -9.47 10.33 -85.23
C THR A 145 -10.95 10.75 -85.07
N GLU A 146 -11.51 11.81 -85.69
CA GLU A 146 -11.26 12.58 -86.92
C GLU A 146 -11.73 14.04 -86.75
#